data_AF-A0A226X2C4-F1
#
_entry.id   AF-A0A226X2C4-F1
#
_cell.length_a   1.000
_cell.length_b   1.000
_cell.length_c   1.000
_cell.angle_alpha   90.00
_cell.angle_beta   90.00
_cell.angle_gamma   90.00
#
_symmetry.space_group_name_H-M   'P 1'
#
loop_
_entity.id
_entity.type
_entity.pdbx_description
1 polymer ?
#
loop_
_entity_poly.entity_id
_entity_poly.type
_entity_poly.pdbx_seq_one_letter_code
_entity_poly.pdbx_strand_id
1 'polypeptide(L)' 'MLIALTGWGQQQDKNDAAQAGFDFHFTKPVDLKRLLIVLTDGKVLG' A
#
# COMPACT_ATOMS: atom_id res chain seq x y z
N MET A 1 4.63 -7.60 5.69
CA MET A 1 4.23 -6.44 4.89
C MET A 1 2.94 -6.75 4.15
N LEU A 2 1.89 -5.99 4.43
CA LEU A 2 0.57 -6.04 3.81
C LEU A 2 0.29 -4.71 3.10
N ILE A 3 -0.20 -4.80 1.85
CA ILE A 3 -0.48 -3.63 1.01
C ILE A 3 -1.95 -3.67 0.58
N ALA A 4 -2.71 -2.62 0.90
CA ALA A 4 -4.08 -2.44 0.41
C ALA A 4 -4.06 -1.71 -0.94
N LEU A 5 -4.81 -2.22 -1.92
CA LEU A 5 -5.02 -1.58 -3.23
C LEU A 5 -6.52 -1.40 -3.51
N THR A 6 -7.04 -0.21 -3.26
CA THR A 6 -8.48 0.09 -3.33
C THR A 6 -8.81 1.02 -4.50
N GLY A 7 -10.10 1.12 -4.85
CA GLY A 7 -10.60 2.16 -5.78
C GLY A 7 -10.90 3.50 -5.10
N TRP A 8 -10.72 3.59 -3.78
CA TRP A 8 -11.19 4.69 -2.93
C TRP A 8 -10.01 5.24 -2.14
N GLY A 9 -9.76 6.54 -2.26
CA GLY A 9 -8.55 7.22 -1.74
C GLY A 9 -8.81 8.26 -0.66
N GLN A 10 -10.01 8.25 -0.08
CA GLN A 10 -10.39 9.19 0.96
C GLN A 10 -9.58 8.91 2.23
N GLN A 11 -9.52 9.91 3.12
CA GLN A 11 -8.80 9.76 4.38
C GLN A 11 -9.35 8.61 5.23
N GLN A 12 -10.66 8.36 5.16
CA GLN A 12 -11.29 7.24 5.86
C GLN A 12 -10.79 5.89 5.34
N ASP A 13 -10.67 5.71 4.02
CA ASP A 13 -10.18 4.46 3.42
C ASP A 13 -8.76 4.13 3.89
N LYS A 14 -7.91 5.16 4.07
CA LYS A 14 -6.55 5.00 4.61
C LYS A 14 -6.58 4.61 6.09
N ASN A 15 -7.46 5.24 6.86
CA ASN A 15 -7.61 4.96 8.28
C ASN A 15 -8.11 3.53 8.51
N ASP A 16 -9.09 3.09 7.72
CA ASP A 16 -9.65 1.74 7.80
C ASP A 16 -8.59 0.68 7.42
N ALA A 17 -7.81 0.93 6.37
CA ALA A 17 -6.69 0.06 6.00
C ALA A 17 -5.63 -0.03 7.12
N ALA A 18 -5.27 1.10 7.73
CA ALA A 18 -4.34 1.11 8.85
C ALA A 18 -4.89 0.35 10.07
N GLN A 19 -6.16 0.53 10.42
CA GLN A 19 -6.81 -0.19 11.53
C GLN A 19 -6.90 -1.70 11.27
N ALA A 20 -7.06 -2.11 10.01
CA ALA A 20 -7.05 -3.52 9.60
C ALA A 20 -5.64 -4.15 9.59
N GLY A 21 -4.58 -3.37 9.86
CA GLY A 21 -3.20 -3.84 9.93
C GLY A 21 -2.46 -3.83 8.59
N PHE A 22 -2.90 -3.05 7.60
CA PHE A 22 -2.11 -2.83 6.39
C PHE A 22 -0.97 -1.84 6.64
N ASP A 23 0.22 -2.15 6.15
CA ASP A 23 1.41 -1.30 6.26
C ASP A 23 1.37 -0.15 5.23
N PHE A 24 0.78 -0.40 4.05
CA PHE A 24 0.68 0.57 2.97
C PHE A 24 -0.71 0.55 2.32
N HIS A 25 -1.18 1.73 1.90
CA HIS A 25 -2.41 1.90 1.13
C HIS A 25 -2.13 2.58 -0.21
N PHE A 26 -2.62 1.97 -1.28
CA PHE A 26 -2.56 2.47 -2.65
C PHE A 26 -3.96 2.55 -3.23
N THR A 27 -4.17 3.53 -4.12
CA THR A 27 -5.41 3.68 -4.87
C THR A 27 -5.20 3.28 -6.32
N LYS A 28 -6.26 2.77 -6.97
CA LYS A 28 -6.28 2.56 -8.42
C LYS A 28 -6.51 3.90 -9.15
N PRO A 29 -5.90 4.12 -10.33
CA PRO A 29 -4.80 3.32 -10.88
C PRO A 29 -3.53 3.48 -10.03
N VAL A 30 -2.83 2.38 -9.81
CA VAL A 30 -1.66 2.37 -8.93
C VAL A 30 -0.44 2.99 -9.60
N ASP A 31 0.32 3.79 -8.84
CA ASP A 31 1.66 4.22 -9.25
C ASP A 31 2.63 3.05 -9.09
N LEU A 32 2.97 2.41 -10.22
CA LEU A 32 3.87 1.26 -10.26
C LEU A 32 5.26 1.58 -9.73
N LYS A 33 5.77 2.81 -9.87
CA LYS A 33 7.09 3.17 -9.34
C LYS A 33 7.08 3.16 -7.83
N ARG A 34 6.07 3.77 -7.22
CA ARG A 34 5.90 3.76 -5.75
C ARG A 34 5.66 2.37 -5.21
N LEU A 35 4.85 1.58 -5.90
CA LEU A 35 4.59 0.19 -5.50
C LEU A 35 5.88 -0.64 -5.54
N LEU A 36 6.69 -0.51 -6.60
CA LEU A 36 7.95 -1.23 -6.72
C LEU A 36 8.91 -0.90 -5.58
N ILE A 37 9.06 0.37 -5.21
CA ILE A 37 9.89 0.79 -4.07
C ILE A 37 9.49 0.02 -2.80
N VAL A 38 8.20 0.00 -2.47
CA VAL A 38 7.67 -0.70 -1.29
C VAL A 38 7.90 -2.21 -1.40
N LEU A 39 7.69 -2.81 -2.58
CA LEU A 39 7.87 -4.25 -2.79
C LEU A 39 9.34 -4.71 -2.74
N THR A 40 10.27 -3.87 -3.18
CA THR A 40 11.70 -4.21 -3.23
C THR A 40 12.41 -4.06 -1.90
N ASP A 41 11.88 -3.23 -0.99
CA ASP A 41 12.49 -2.97 0.32
C ASP A 41 12.54 -4.25 1.20
N GLY A 42 11.58 -5.17 1.02
CA GLY A 42 11.56 -6.49 1.68
C GLY A 42 12.32 -7.61 0.95
N LYS A 43 12.95 -7.34 -0.20
CA LYS A 43 13.63 -8.37 -1.03
C LYS A 43 15.11 -8.14 -1.30
N VAL A 44 15.69 -7.02 -0.84
CA VAL A 44 17.15 -6.81 -0.92
C VAL A 44 17.90 -7.48 0.26
N LEU A 45 17.18 -8.08 1.21
CA LEU A 45 17.74 -8.90 2.30
C LEU A 45 17.64 -10.39 1.99
N GLY A 46 18.30 -10.80 0.89
CA GLY A 46 18.52 -12.19 0.51
C GLY A 46 19.68 -12.29 -0.46
#